data_AF-A0AAV3XSI8-F1
#
_entry.id   AF-A0AAV3XSI8-F1
#
_cell.length_a   1.000
_cell.length_b   1.000
_cell.length_c   1.000
_cell.angle_alpha   90.00
_cell.angle_beta   90.00
_cell.angle_gamma   90.00
#
_symmetry.space_group_name_H-M   'P 1'
#
loop_
_entity.id
_entity.type
_entity.pdbx_description
1 polymer ?
#
loop_
_entity_poly.entity_id
_entity_poly.type
_entity_poly.pdbx_seq_one_letter_code
_entity_poly.pdbx_strand_id
1 'polypeptide(L)'
;MRLCKDNNILLVAAAGNDGCFCLHVPASLPAVLAVGAMDEQGNPIDFSNWGETYQNQGILAPGSNILGAQPGGGTVRLSGTSFATPIVSGVAALLLSLQVQQGVSPNPQKVRTALLQSALPCDAADTNSNRCLVGKLNILGALNLLTGETMSEELEAVTASGCGCGGTLASNQPEALPPAIRSQAEPGNEEMEALPLVEITASSLTASPEIVPAEATAPTIASTQTISTRPSIATTSTMSNRSSNYVTASQSDASTGGIVYALGTLGYDFGTEARRDTFKQLMPGVAVDNTTVPANPYDARQMVDYLAESLSEAKALIWTLNIELTPVYAIEPVGPFAREVYAVLQELLSGQIQAEDSADYVERVSIPGRLTGKTVKLFSGQVVPVIEPENTRGMYGWKVNNLVTAAIETVRATTEQVNEAGMQRTLDSFLNRIYYDLRNLGTTSQDRARGFCRDECVSSRFYLCFCGGARNGTR
;
A
#
# COMPACT_ATOMS: atom_id res chain seq x y z
N MET A 1 1.52 17.90 13.37
CA MET A 1 1.45 19.22 12.70
C MET A 1 2.77 19.97 12.67
N ARG A 2 3.33 20.43 13.81
CA ARG A 2 4.63 21.15 13.81
C ARG A 2 5.73 20.37 13.09
N LEU A 3 5.90 19.10 13.43
CA LEU A 3 6.86 18.20 12.76
C LEU A 3 6.68 18.17 11.23
N CYS A 4 5.44 18.09 10.72
CA CYS A 4 5.18 18.09 9.28
C CYS A 4 5.58 19.42 8.63
N LYS A 5 5.22 20.54 9.26
CA LYS A 5 5.59 21.89 8.77
C LYS A 5 7.11 22.08 8.76
N ASP A 6 7.78 21.71 9.84
CA ASP A 6 9.23 21.90 10.01
C ASP A 6 10.05 21.01 9.06
N ASN A 7 9.50 19.86 8.65
CA ASN A 7 10.13 18.92 7.72
C ASN A 7 9.60 19.04 6.28
N ASN A 8 8.85 20.10 5.94
CA ASN A 8 8.28 20.32 4.61
C ASN A 8 7.41 19.14 4.11
N ILE A 9 6.64 18.51 5.00
CA ILE A 9 5.71 17.42 4.70
C ILE A 9 4.32 18.01 4.52
N LEU A 10 3.69 17.73 3.38
CA LEU A 10 2.30 18.07 3.11
C LEU A 10 1.38 17.02 3.74
N LEU A 11 0.41 17.47 4.55
CA LEU A 11 -0.66 16.63 5.07
C LEU A 11 -1.93 16.93 4.28
N VAL A 12 -2.55 15.89 3.73
CA VAL A 12 -3.81 15.95 2.98
C VAL A 12 -4.85 15.17 3.79
N ALA A 13 -6.03 15.75 4.01
CA ALA A 13 -7.04 15.15 4.90
C ALA A 13 -8.47 15.40 4.44
N ALA A 14 -9.33 14.42 4.66
CA ALA A 14 -10.76 14.46 4.34
C ALA A 14 -11.50 15.52 5.18
N ALA A 15 -12.38 16.29 4.52
CA ALA A 15 -13.20 17.30 5.18
C ALA A 15 -14.24 16.71 6.15
N GLY A 16 -14.69 15.47 5.90
CA GLY A 16 -15.75 14.77 6.64
C GLY A 16 -17.02 14.57 5.81
N ASN A 17 -17.90 13.66 6.26
CA ASN A 17 -19.06 13.17 5.50
C ASN A 17 -20.40 13.41 6.23
N ASP A 18 -20.48 14.45 7.06
CA ASP A 18 -21.63 14.74 7.92
C ASP A 18 -22.66 15.67 7.26
N GLY A 19 -22.33 16.25 6.11
CA GLY A 19 -23.19 17.17 5.35
C GLY A 19 -23.50 18.47 6.09
N CYS A 20 -22.57 18.94 6.92
CA CYS A 20 -22.76 20.15 7.72
C CYS A 20 -21.70 21.24 7.50
N PHE A 21 -22.04 22.45 7.97
CA PHE A 21 -21.07 23.51 8.24
C PHE A 21 -20.26 23.15 9.50
N CYS A 22 -19.26 22.30 9.35
CA CYS A 22 -18.54 21.68 10.45
C CYS A 22 -17.10 21.33 10.05
N LEU A 23 -16.21 21.28 11.04
CA LEU A 23 -14.77 21.13 10.84
C LEU A 23 -14.26 19.86 11.51
N HIS A 24 -13.51 19.06 10.77
CA HIS A 24 -12.84 17.87 11.26
C HIS A 24 -11.35 18.12 11.42
N VAL A 25 -10.76 17.44 12.40
CA VAL A 25 -9.31 17.40 12.62
C VAL A 25 -8.80 16.06 12.06
N PRO A 26 -7.70 16.03 11.28
CA PRO A 26 -6.73 17.11 11.08
C PRO A 26 -7.03 18.09 9.94
N ALA A 27 -8.08 17.91 9.13
CA ALA A 27 -8.34 18.72 7.93
C ALA A 27 -8.45 20.24 8.18
N SER A 28 -8.94 20.65 9.36
CA SER A 28 -9.08 22.05 9.76
C SER A 28 -7.81 22.66 10.39
N LEU A 29 -6.74 21.89 10.56
CA LEU A 29 -5.51 22.42 11.15
C LEU A 29 -4.72 23.26 10.12
N PRO A 30 -3.96 24.27 10.57
CA PRO A 30 -3.14 25.08 9.67
C PRO A 30 -2.12 24.25 8.88
N ALA A 31 -1.86 24.65 7.63
CA ALA A 31 -0.95 23.99 6.69
C ALA A 31 -1.38 22.59 6.21
N VAL A 32 -2.57 22.13 6.56
CA VAL A 32 -3.21 20.96 5.95
C VAL A 32 -3.88 21.38 4.63
N LEU A 33 -3.94 20.45 3.68
CA LEU A 33 -4.80 20.54 2.50
C LEU A 33 -6.06 19.71 2.78
N ALA A 34 -7.19 20.38 3.00
CA ALA A 34 -8.48 19.73 3.19
C ALA A 34 -9.05 19.28 1.85
N VAL A 35 -9.77 18.15 1.84
CA VAL A 35 -10.36 17.60 0.61
C VAL A 35 -11.83 17.29 0.83
N GLY A 36 -12.69 17.99 0.11
CA GLY A 36 -14.11 17.70 -0.03
C GLY A 36 -14.40 16.83 -1.26
N ALA A 37 -15.64 16.37 -1.39
CA ALA A 37 -16.07 15.48 -2.46
C ALA A 37 -17.00 16.17 -3.45
N MET A 38 -16.78 15.93 -4.74
CA MET A 38 -17.69 16.31 -5.83
C MET A 38 -18.14 15.08 -6.65
N ASP A 39 -19.28 15.21 -7.30
CA ASP A 39 -19.80 14.25 -8.27
C ASP A 39 -19.10 14.37 -9.64
N GLU A 40 -19.54 13.54 -10.60
CA GLU A 40 -19.00 13.52 -11.97
C GLU A 40 -19.32 14.81 -12.75
N GLN A 41 -20.35 15.55 -12.33
CA GLN A 41 -20.75 16.84 -12.90
C GLN A 41 -19.95 17.99 -12.27
N GLY A 42 -19.13 17.72 -11.25
CA GLY A 42 -18.33 18.69 -10.54
C GLY A 42 -19.09 19.45 -9.46
N ASN A 43 -20.27 18.99 -9.05
CA ASN A 43 -21.03 19.59 -7.96
C ASN A 43 -20.60 19.00 -6.61
N PRO A 44 -20.55 19.80 -5.53
CA PRO A 44 -20.28 19.28 -4.19
C PRO A 44 -21.35 18.27 -3.78
N ILE A 45 -20.93 17.11 -3.24
CA ILE A 45 -21.87 16.09 -2.76
C ILE A 45 -22.46 16.51 -1.40
N ASP A 46 -23.75 16.22 -1.17
CA ASP A 46 -24.49 16.67 0.01
C ASP A 46 -23.86 16.31 1.35
N PHE A 47 -23.23 15.14 1.47
CA PHE A 47 -22.59 14.72 2.71
C PHE A 47 -21.22 15.39 2.94
N SER A 48 -20.62 16.05 1.94
CA SER A 48 -19.29 16.63 2.08
C SER A 48 -19.32 17.84 3.00
N ASN A 49 -18.59 17.82 4.12
CA ASN A 49 -18.54 18.94 5.07
C ASN A 49 -17.93 20.20 4.45
N TRP A 50 -18.40 21.37 4.88
CA TRP A 50 -17.86 22.68 4.50
C TRP A 50 -17.69 23.58 5.74
N GLY A 51 -16.94 24.67 5.62
CA GLY A 51 -16.71 25.58 6.74
C GLY A 51 -15.68 26.66 6.42
N GLU A 52 -15.68 27.75 7.20
CA GLU A 52 -14.79 28.92 6.99
C GLU A 52 -13.31 28.56 6.85
N THR A 53 -12.81 27.60 7.65
CA THR A 53 -11.42 27.15 7.53
C THR A 53 -11.19 26.49 6.18
N TYR A 54 -12.10 25.63 5.72
CA TYR A 54 -11.97 24.93 4.44
C TYR A 54 -12.08 25.87 3.23
N GLN A 55 -12.77 27.02 3.36
CA GLN A 55 -12.77 28.06 2.32
C GLN A 55 -11.37 28.63 2.01
N ASN A 56 -10.38 28.42 2.89
CA ASN A 56 -9.02 28.92 2.72
C ASN A 56 -7.99 27.83 2.40
N GLN A 57 -8.32 26.56 2.67
CA GLN A 57 -7.35 25.46 2.60
C GLN A 57 -7.92 24.15 2.07
N GLY A 58 -9.13 24.17 1.52
CA GLY A 58 -9.82 22.99 1.02
C GLY A 58 -10.10 23.05 -0.47
N ILE A 59 -10.02 21.91 -1.15
CA ILE A 59 -10.45 21.76 -2.55
C ILE A 59 -11.43 20.59 -2.68
N LEU A 60 -12.27 20.61 -3.70
CA LEU A 60 -13.12 19.49 -4.08
C LEU A 60 -12.38 18.57 -5.06
N ALA A 61 -12.48 17.26 -4.85
CA ALA A 61 -12.03 16.24 -5.78
C ALA A 61 -13.11 15.17 -5.97
N PRO A 62 -13.06 14.37 -7.05
CA PRO A 62 -14.07 13.34 -7.31
C PRO A 62 -14.20 12.41 -6.10
N GLY A 63 -15.41 12.28 -5.57
CA GLY A 63 -15.68 11.47 -4.38
C GLY A 63 -16.96 10.65 -4.45
N SER A 64 -17.58 10.57 -5.64
CA SER A 64 -18.74 9.72 -5.90
C SER A 64 -18.34 8.51 -6.73
N ASN A 65 -18.81 7.32 -6.37
CA ASN A 65 -18.64 6.08 -7.13
C ASN A 65 -17.19 5.77 -7.51
N ILE A 66 -16.24 6.12 -6.64
CA ILE A 66 -14.82 5.93 -6.87
C ILE A 66 -14.50 4.45 -6.75
N LEU A 67 -13.89 3.90 -7.81
CA LEU A 67 -13.49 2.51 -7.86
C LEU A 67 -12.28 2.29 -6.94
N GLY A 68 -12.36 1.29 -6.06
CA GLY A 68 -11.29 0.90 -5.16
C GLY A 68 -11.21 -0.62 -4.98
N ALA A 69 -10.08 -1.10 -4.47
CA ALA A 69 -9.90 -2.50 -4.13
C ALA A 69 -10.69 -2.88 -2.86
N GLN A 70 -11.19 -4.12 -2.80
CA GLN A 70 -11.86 -4.67 -1.63
C GLN A 70 -10.97 -5.74 -0.95
N PRO A 71 -10.93 -5.81 0.40
CA PRO A 71 -10.26 -6.91 1.08
C PRO A 71 -10.82 -8.27 0.64
N GLY A 72 -9.92 -9.24 0.37
CA GLY A 72 -10.29 -10.55 -0.17
C GLY A 72 -10.38 -10.60 -1.71
N GLY A 73 -10.05 -9.51 -2.40
CA GLY A 73 -10.04 -9.43 -3.86
C GLY A 73 -11.26 -8.69 -4.43
N GLY A 74 -11.22 -8.43 -5.75
CA GLY A 74 -12.27 -7.68 -6.45
C GLY A 74 -12.15 -6.16 -6.30
N THR A 75 -13.17 -5.47 -6.80
CA THR A 75 -13.27 -4.00 -6.79
C THR A 75 -14.67 -3.57 -6.37
N VAL A 76 -14.75 -2.47 -5.62
CA VAL A 76 -16.00 -1.86 -5.17
C VAL A 76 -16.00 -0.37 -5.50
N ARG A 77 -17.18 0.18 -5.80
CA ARG A 77 -17.36 1.63 -5.94
C ARG A 77 -17.88 2.20 -4.64
N LEU A 78 -17.16 3.18 -4.10
CA LEU A 78 -17.50 3.81 -2.83
C LEU A 78 -17.52 5.34 -2.98
N SER A 79 -18.33 5.99 -2.15
CA SER A 79 -18.51 7.43 -2.15
C SER A 79 -18.14 8.02 -0.79
N GLY A 80 -17.47 9.18 -0.78
CA GLY A 80 -16.98 9.80 0.44
C GLY A 80 -15.78 10.72 0.21
N THR A 81 -15.61 11.69 1.10
CA THR A 81 -14.38 12.52 1.17
C THR A 81 -13.13 11.67 1.45
N SER A 82 -13.31 10.49 2.06
CA SER A 82 -12.29 9.46 2.23
C SER A 82 -11.69 8.98 0.91
N PHE A 83 -12.47 8.95 -0.18
CA PHE A 83 -12.03 8.49 -1.50
C PHE A 83 -11.58 9.65 -2.40
N ALA A 84 -12.07 10.86 -2.15
CA ALA A 84 -11.56 12.08 -2.80
C ALA A 84 -10.14 12.45 -2.32
N THR A 85 -9.85 12.24 -1.03
CA THR A 85 -8.55 12.54 -0.41
C THR A 85 -7.34 11.89 -1.12
N PRO A 86 -7.33 10.56 -1.37
CA PRO A 86 -6.20 9.91 -2.04
C PRO A 86 -6.01 10.38 -3.49
N ILE A 87 -7.05 10.82 -4.19
CA ILE A 87 -6.91 11.41 -5.54
C ILE A 87 -6.06 12.68 -5.48
N VAL A 88 -6.34 13.58 -4.53
CA VAL A 88 -5.56 14.81 -4.34
C VAL A 88 -4.13 14.51 -3.91
N SER A 89 -3.95 13.57 -2.98
CA SER A 89 -2.61 13.13 -2.56
C SER A 89 -1.81 12.60 -3.75
N GLY A 90 -2.44 11.79 -4.60
CA GLY A 90 -1.85 11.27 -5.82
C GLY A 90 -1.42 12.35 -6.80
N VAL A 91 -2.31 13.30 -7.08
CA VAL A 91 -1.94 14.46 -7.93
C VAL A 91 -0.76 15.22 -7.33
N ALA A 92 -0.74 15.44 -6.02
CA ALA A 92 0.41 16.07 -5.37
C ALA A 92 1.70 15.24 -5.53
N ALA A 93 1.63 13.91 -5.49
CA ALA A 93 2.75 13.00 -5.77
C ALA A 93 3.35 13.22 -7.16
N LEU A 94 2.48 13.28 -8.17
CA LEU A 94 2.88 13.46 -9.56
C LEU A 94 3.55 14.81 -9.76
N LEU A 95 2.98 15.87 -9.18
CA LEU A 95 3.56 17.21 -9.26
C LEU A 95 4.94 17.30 -8.59
N LEU A 96 5.14 16.59 -7.47
CA LEU A 96 6.46 16.47 -6.82
C LEU A 96 7.44 15.66 -7.69
N SER A 97 6.97 14.59 -8.31
CA SER A 97 7.77 13.75 -9.19
C SER A 97 8.23 14.53 -10.43
N LEU A 98 7.36 15.38 -10.97
CA LEU A 98 7.68 16.28 -12.06
C LEU A 98 8.76 17.30 -11.68
N GLN A 99 8.70 17.87 -10.47
CA GLN A 99 9.76 18.78 -9.99
C GLN A 99 11.12 18.07 -10.00
N VAL A 100 11.18 16.84 -9.52
CA VAL A 100 12.42 16.03 -9.55
C VAL A 100 12.88 15.79 -10.99
N GLN A 101 11.96 15.45 -11.90
CA GLN A 101 12.28 15.23 -13.31
C GLN A 101 12.85 16.49 -14.00
N GLN A 102 12.39 17.67 -13.61
CA GLN A 102 12.88 18.96 -14.10
C GLN A 102 14.16 19.44 -13.39
N GLY A 103 14.75 18.62 -12.51
CA GLY A 103 15.95 18.98 -11.74
C GLY A 103 15.68 19.99 -10.62
N VAL A 104 14.42 20.23 -10.27
CA VAL A 104 14.00 21.11 -9.17
C VAL A 104 13.85 20.28 -7.89
N SER A 105 14.30 20.83 -6.76
CA SER A 105 14.11 20.18 -5.47
C SER A 105 12.60 20.06 -5.14
N PRO A 106 12.10 18.86 -4.78
CA PRO A 106 10.68 18.65 -4.52
C PRO A 106 10.21 19.47 -3.32
N ASN A 107 9.14 20.25 -3.50
CA ASN A 107 8.61 21.15 -2.48
C ASN A 107 7.09 20.96 -2.28
N PRO A 108 6.68 20.16 -1.29
CA PRO A 108 5.27 19.86 -1.03
C PRO A 108 4.40 21.08 -0.69
N GLN A 109 4.95 22.10 -0.02
CA GLN A 109 4.19 23.32 0.29
C GLN A 109 3.96 24.19 -0.97
N LYS A 110 4.90 24.18 -1.92
CA LYS A 110 4.70 24.81 -3.24
C LYS A 110 3.59 24.09 -4.02
N VAL A 111 3.58 22.76 -3.99
CA VAL A 111 2.52 21.94 -4.61
C VAL A 111 1.15 22.22 -3.98
N ARG A 112 1.07 22.25 -2.64
CA ARG A 112 -0.17 22.65 -1.92
C ARG A 112 -0.69 24.01 -2.40
N THR A 113 0.21 24.98 -2.51
CA THR A 113 -0.15 26.34 -2.93
C THR A 113 -0.64 26.36 -4.38
N ALA A 114 0.02 25.64 -5.28
CA ALA A 114 -0.40 25.52 -6.68
C ALA A 114 -1.78 24.88 -6.81
N LEU A 115 -2.07 23.80 -6.05
CA LEU A 115 -3.38 23.14 -6.05
C LEU A 115 -4.51 24.04 -5.53
N LEU A 116 -4.25 24.88 -4.53
CA LEU A 116 -5.23 25.83 -4.01
C LEU A 116 -5.44 27.00 -4.98
N GLN A 117 -4.37 27.53 -5.56
CA GLN A 117 -4.44 28.68 -6.47
C GLN A 117 -5.02 28.34 -7.84
N SER A 118 -4.86 27.10 -8.31
CA SER A 118 -5.41 26.67 -9.59
C SER A 118 -6.87 26.22 -9.51
N ALA A 119 -7.40 26.02 -8.31
CA ALA A 119 -8.72 25.45 -8.09
C ALA A 119 -9.80 26.25 -8.83
N LEU A 120 -10.65 25.54 -9.59
CA LEU A 120 -11.70 26.16 -10.39
C LEU A 120 -12.91 26.47 -9.50
N PRO A 121 -13.47 27.69 -9.54
CA PRO A 121 -14.68 27.98 -8.79
C PRO A 121 -15.85 27.10 -9.27
N CYS A 122 -16.83 26.90 -8.39
CA CYS A 122 -18.14 26.41 -8.82
C CYS A 122 -18.93 27.53 -9.52
N ASP A 123 -19.86 27.16 -10.38
CA ASP A 123 -20.66 28.12 -11.13
C ASP A 123 -21.52 28.98 -10.21
N ALA A 124 -21.55 30.29 -10.47
CA ALA A 124 -22.22 31.28 -9.61
C ALA A 124 -23.76 31.13 -9.53
N ALA A 125 -24.35 30.29 -10.39
CA ALA A 125 -25.77 29.95 -10.36
C ALA A 125 -26.10 28.84 -9.35
N ASP A 126 -25.09 28.20 -8.77
CA ASP A 126 -25.26 27.12 -7.80
C ASP A 126 -25.51 27.68 -6.40
N THR A 127 -26.63 27.28 -5.78
CA THR A 127 -27.04 27.69 -4.43
C THR A 127 -26.09 27.19 -3.34
N ASN A 128 -25.09 26.37 -3.72
CA ASN A 128 -24.10 25.75 -2.85
C ASN A 128 -22.70 26.38 -2.94
N SER A 129 -22.56 27.64 -3.36
CA SER A 129 -21.24 28.30 -3.50
C SER A 129 -20.32 28.17 -2.27
N ASN A 130 -20.90 28.17 -1.06
CA ASN A 130 -20.17 28.00 0.19
C ASN A 130 -19.68 26.56 0.47
N ARG A 131 -20.20 25.57 -0.27
CA ARG A 131 -19.78 24.16 -0.19
C ARG A 131 -18.60 23.84 -1.09
N CYS A 132 -18.23 24.75 -1.98
CA CYS A 132 -17.16 24.54 -2.94
C CYS A 132 -15.75 24.75 -2.43
N LEU A 133 -15.59 25.05 -1.14
CA LEU A 133 -14.28 25.28 -0.53
C LEU A 133 -13.55 26.41 -1.28
N VAL A 134 -12.26 26.25 -1.55
CA VAL A 134 -11.52 27.14 -2.47
C VAL A 134 -11.96 26.91 -3.93
N GLY A 135 -12.31 25.67 -4.28
CA GLY A 135 -12.76 25.30 -5.62
C GLY A 135 -12.50 23.83 -5.95
N LYS A 136 -12.76 23.45 -7.20
CA LYS A 136 -12.59 22.12 -7.80
C LYS A 136 -11.14 21.90 -8.21
N LEU A 137 -10.64 20.68 -7.99
CA LEU A 137 -9.30 20.24 -8.38
C LEU A 137 -9.02 20.53 -9.86
N ASN A 138 -7.93 21.24 -10.13
CA ASN A 138 -7.50 21.61 -11.48
C ASN A 138 -6.03 21.24 -11.70
N ILE A 139 -5.82 20.09 -12.34
CA ILE A 139 -4.49 19.51 -12.55
C ILE A 139 -3.68 20.36 -13.53
N LEU A 140 -4.27 20.77 -14.66
CA LEU A 140 -3.59 21.59 -15.68
C LEU A 140 -3.22 22.97 -15.13
N GLY A 141 -4.12 23.62 -14.40
CA GLY A 141 -3.80 24.90 -13.75
C GLY A 141 -2.69 24.75 -12.70
N ALA A 142 -2.69 23.67 -11.91
CA ALA A 142 -1.63 23.42 -10.94
C ALA A 142 -0.27 23.16 -11.61
N LEU A 143 -0.29 22.44 -12.73
CA LEU A 143 0.89 22.18 -13.55
C LEU A 143 1.48 23.50 -14.10
N ASN A 144 0.66 24.34 -14.73
CA ASN A 144 1.10 25.62 -15.29
C ASN A 144 1.71 26.54 -14.23
N LEU A 145 1.15 26.57 -13.01
CA LEU A 145 1.71 27.34 -11.89
C LEU A 145 3.06 26.80 -11.39
N LEU A 146 3.34 25.51 -11.57
CA LEU A 146 4.57 24.87 -11.12
C LEU A 146 5.69 24.92 -12.18
N THR A 147 5.35 24.80 -13.46
CA THR A 147 6.31 24.75 -14.58
C THR A 147 6.50 26.09 -15.28
N GLY A 148 5.52 27.00 -15.22
CA GLY A 148 5.54 28.26 -15.96
C GLY A 148 5.24 28.10 -17.46
N GLU A 149 4.89 26.91 -17.92
CA GLU A 149 4.51 26.63 -19.31
C GLU A 149 2.99 26.65 -19.45
N THR A 150 2.47 27.44 -20.39
CA THR A 150 1.09 27.28 -20.88
C THR A 150 1.09 26.18 -21.92
N MET A 151 0.61 24.99 -21.56
CA MET A 151 0.31 23.97 -22.57
C MET A 151 -0.94 24.40 -23.34
N SER A 152 -0.75 24.83 -24.58
CA SER A 152 -1.82 24.91 -25.57
C SER A 152 -2.31 23.50 -25.88
N GLU A 153 -3.64 23.32 -25.93
CA GLU A 153 -4.30 22.08 -26.34
C GLU A 153 -3.99 21.80 -27.82
N GLU A 154 -2.83 21.24 -28.12
CA GLU A 154 -2.65 20.45 -29.35
C GLU A 154 -2.46 18.99 -28.92
N LEU A 155 -3.56 18.22 -29.03
CA LEU A 155 -3.47 16.77 -29.13
C LEU A 155 -2.68 16.44 -30.40
N GLU A 156 -1.35 16.39 -30.31
CA GLU A 156 -0.58 15.69 -31.32
C GLU A 156 -0.82 14.19 -31.16
N ALA A 157 -1.55 13.62 -32.12
CA ALA A 157 -1.66 12.20 -32.30
C ALA A 157 -0.27 11.61 -32.48
N VAL A 158 0.22 10.89 -31.48
CA VAL A 158 1.49 10.15 -31.56
C VAL A 158 1.34 9.06 -32.60
N THR A 159 1.78 9.34 -33.83
CA THR A 159 2.00 8.30 -34.83
C THR A 159 3.16 7.44 -34.37
N ALA A 160 2.88 6.16 -34.09
CA ALA A 160 3.88 5.16 -33.76
C ALA A 160 4.92 5.07 -34.88
N SER A 161 6.07 5.72 -34.68
CA SER A 161 7.25 5.48 -35.50
C SER A 161 7.87 4.16 -35.04
N GLY A 162 7.43 3.08 -35.68
CA GLY A 162 8.04 1.76 -35.55
C GLY A 162 9.50 1.78 -35.97
N CYS A 163 10.33 1.06 -35.22
CA CYS A 163 11.72 0.78 -35.59
C CYS A 163 11.77 0.21 -37.01
N GLY A 164 12.62 0.82 -37.83
CA GLY A 164 12.82 0.47 -39.22
C GLY A 164 13.35 -0.95 -39.40
N CYS A 165 12.61 -1.73 -40.19
CA CYS A 165 13.15 -2.81 -41.01
C CYS A 165 12.69 -2.51 -42.44
N GLY A 166 13.63 -2.15 -43.32
CA GLY A 166 13.35 -1.79 -44.70
C GLY A 166 12.86 -2.98 -45.55
N GLY A 167 11.99 -2.69 -46.51
CA GLY A 167 11.51 -3.65 -47.51
C GLY A 167 10.38 -3.08 -48.38
N THR A 168 10.77 -2.26 -49.35
CA THR A 168 10.13 -1.93 -50.65
C THR A 168 8.62 -2.17 -50.89
N LEU A 169 7.96 -1.08 -51.31
CA LEU A 169 6.62 -0.94 -51.88
C LEU A 169 6.39 -1.77 -53.16
N ALA A 170 5.18 -2.34 -53.31
CA ALA A 170 4.48 -2.47 -54.60
C ALA A 170 2.96 -2.73 -54.44
N SER A 171 2.16 -1.71 -54.81
CA SER A 171 0.91 -1.73 -55.60
C SER A 171 -0.16 -2.84 -55.45
N ASN A 172 -1.41 -2.43 -55.16
CA ASN A 172 -2.59 -2.45 -56.07
C ASN A 172 -3.95 -2.68 -55.37
N GLN A 173 -4.97 -2.23 -56.09
CA GLN A 173 -6.39 -1.97 -55.79
C GLN A 173 -7.28 -3.25 -55.64
N PRO A 174 -8.61 -3.11 -55.38
CA PRO A 174 -9.44 -4.04 -54.61
C PRO A 174 -10.22 -5.03 -55.48
N GLU A 175 -10.70 -6.12 -54.86
CA GLU A 175 -11.63 -7.05 -55.51
C GLU A 175 -12.76 -7.49 -54.56
N ALA A 176 -13.93 -7.71 -55.17
CA ALA A 176 -15.26 -7.73 -54.56
C ALA A 176 -15.73 -9.11 -54.06
N LEU A 177 -16.75 -9.05 -53.17
CA LEU A 177 -17.73 -10.06 -52.70
C LEU A 177 -18.20 -11.05 -53.79
N PRO A 178 -18.76 -12.28 -53.52
CA PRO A 178 -19.96 -12.51 -52.66
C PRO A 178 -20.11 -13.99 -52.08
N PRO A 179 -21.30 -14.54 -51.75
CA PRO A 179 -22.15 -14.28 -50.57
C PRO A 179 -22.65 -15.54 -49.78
N ALA A 180 -23.20 -15.29 -48.59
CA ALA A 180 -24.34 -15.90 -47.89
C ALA A 180 -24.57 -17.44 -47.82
N ILE A 181 -24.74 -17.94 -46.58
CA ILE A 181 -25.87 -18.85 -46.24
C ILE A 181 -26.52 -18.40 -44.92
N ARG A 182 -27.85 -18.35 -44.98
CA ARG A 182 -28.82 -17.95 -43.97
C ARG A 182 -29.47 -19.21 -43.40
N SER A 183 -29.69 -19.30 -42.10
CA SER A 183 -30.86 -20.02 -41.57
C SER A 183 -31.32 -19.40 -40.25
N GLN A 184 -32.63 -19.26 -40.13
CA GLN A 184 -33.37 -18.82 -38.96
C GLN A 184 -34.14 -20.01 -38.37
N ALA A 185 -34.39 -19.99 -37.06
CA ALA A 185 -35.63 -20.49 -36.44
C ALA A 185 -35.75 -19.96 -34.99
N GLU A 186 -36.91 -19.37 -34.66
CA GLU A 186 -37.39 -19.02 -33.31
C GLU A 186 -38.26 -20.18 -32.71
N PRO A 187 -39.11 -19.98 -31.68
CA PRO A 187 -38.83 -19.91 -30.23
C PRO A 187 -39.61 -20.99 -29.44
N GLY A 188 -39.40 -21.11 -28.12
CA GLY A 188 -40.19 -21.99 -27.25
C GLY A 188 -40.17 -21.55 -25.78
N ASN A 189 -41.37 -21.30 -25.25
CA ASN A 189 -41.70 -20.97 -23.86
C ASN A 189 -41.45 -22.16 -22.91
N GLU A 190 -41.23 -21.92 -21.60
CA GLU A 190 -41.92 -22.57 -20.46
C GLU A 190 -41.62 -21.85 -19.12
N GLU A 191 -42.49 -22.07 -18.13
CA GLU A 191 -42.86 -21.19 -17.01
C GLU A 191 -42.08 -21.35 -15.68
N MET A 192 -42.18 -20.27 -14.90
CA MET A 192 -42.27 -20.08 -13.44
C MET A 192 -42.41 -21.31 -12.51
N GLU A 193 -41.54 -21.38 -11.48
CA GLU A 193 -41.90 -21.92 -10.16
C GLU A 193 -41.07 -21.24 -9.04
N ALA A 194 -41.68 -21.04 -7.87
CA ALA A 194 -41.23 -20.16 -6.81
C ALA A 194 -41.28 -20.83 -5.41
N LEU A 195 -40.39 -20.34 -4.52
CA LEU A 195 -40.43 -20.33 -3.04
C LEU A 195 -40.11 -21.65 -2.26
N PRO A 196 -39.65 -21.61 -0.97
CA PRO A 196 -39.78 -20.49 -0.03
C PRO A 196 -38.58 -20.11 0.87
N LEU A 197 -38.79 -18.92 1.44
CA LEU A 197 -38.19 -18.28 2.60
C LEU A 197 -38.44 -19.09 3.89
N VAL A 198 -37.45 -19.16 4.79
CA VAL A 198 -37.68 -19.49 6.21
C VAL A 198 -36.95 -18.46 7.09
N GLU A 199 -37.73 -17.60 7.74
CA GLU A 199 -37.36 -16.86 8.95
C GLU A 199 -37.25 -17.84 10.13
N ILE A 200 -36.22 -17.72 10.97
CA ILE A 200 -36.35 -18.04 12.40
C ILE A 200 -35.64 -16.97 13.23
N THR A 201 -36.39 -16.57 14.25
CA THR A 201 -36.30 -15.46 15.19
C THR A 201 -35.25 -15.63 16.28
N ALA A 202 -34.89 -14.48 16.87
CA ALA A 202 -34.13 -14.38 18.11
C ALA A 202 -34.91 -14.95 19.31
N SER A 203 -34.20 -15.63 20.22
CA SER A 203 -34.55 -15.66 21.64
C SER A 203 -33.36 -16.03 22.54
N SER A 204 -33.30 -15.26 23.61
CA SER A 204 -32.46 -15.29 24.80
C SER A 204 -32.45 -16.61 25.57
N LEU A 205 -31.30 -16.96 26.18
CA LEU A 205 -31.27 -17.61 27.49
C LEU A 205 -30.06 -17.13 28.32
N THR A 206 -30.41 -16.65 29.51
CA THR A 206 -29.60 -16.28 30.67
C THR A 206 -29.06 -17.51 31.41
N ALA A 207 -27.85 -17.42 32.00
CA ALA A 207 -27.58 -17.81 33.40
C ALA A 207 -26.09 -17.59 33.76
N SER A 208 -25.87 -16.83 34.83
CA SER A 208 -24.61 -16.73 35.58
C SER A 208 -24.33 -18.02 36.39
N PRO A 209 -23.14 -18.14 37.02
CA PRO A 209 -23.13 -17.82 38.45
C PRO A 209 -21.97 -16.94 38.92
N GLU A 210 -22.18 -16.45 40.13
CA GLU A 210 -21.53 -15.42 40.93
C GLU A 210 -20.65 -16.07 42.02
N ILE A 211 -19.42 -15.57 42.30
CA ILE A 211 -18.78 -15.55 43.64
C ILE A 211 -17.76 -14.37 43.75
N VAL A 212 -18.20 -13.31 44.44
CA VAL A 212 -17.63 -12.43 45.52
C VAL A 212 -16.07 -12.28 45.74
N PRO A 213 -15.57 -11.08 46.17
CA PRO A 213 -14.16 -10.64 46.10
C PRO A 213 -13.39 -10.65 47.45
N ALA A 214 -12.07 -10.36 47.41
CA ALA A 214 -11.27 -10.04 48.60
C ALA A 214 -10.23 -8.93 48.34
N GLU A 215 -10.14 -8.01 49.30
CA GLU A 215 -9.32 -6.78 49.37
C GLU A 215 -7.84 -6.98 49.81
N ALA A 216 -7.09 -5.87 49.66
CA ALA A 216 -5.86 -5.44 50.37
C ALA A 216 -4.54 -6.09 49.89
N THR A 217 -3.41 -5.40 49.72
CA THR A 217 -2.87 -4.20 50.40
C THR A 217 -1.66 -3.66 49.59
N ALA A 218 -1.40 -2.34 49.64
CA ALA A 218 -0.17 -1.70 49.15
C ALA A 218 1.05 -1.98 50.07
N PRO A 219 2.28 -1.68 49.62
CA PRO A 219 2.96 -0.54 50.25
C PRO A 219 3.80 0.36 49.32
N THR A 220 3.96 1.59 49.78
CA THR A 220 4.81 2.68 49.29
C THR A 220 6.18 2.65 49.98
N ILE A 221 7.30 2.84 49.27
CA ILE A 221 8.56 3.42 49.81
C ILE A 221 9.24 4.30 48.74
N ALA A 222 9.89 5.36 49.22
CA ALA A 222 10.26 6.61 48.57
C ALA A 222 11.68 6.71 47.96
N SER A 223 11.81 7.68 47.04
CA SER A 223 12.90 8.65 46.81
C SER A 223 14.39 8.27 46.88
N THR A 224 15.12 8.51 45.78
CA THR A 224 16.44 9.18 45.81
C THR A 224 16.76 9.92 44.50
N GLN A 225 17.22 11.17 44.63
CA GLN A 225 17.85 12.00 43.58
C GLN A 225 19.26 11.47 43.23
N THR A 226 19.80 11.77 42.05
CA THR A 226 21.17 12.32 41.86
C THR A 226 21.53 12.64 40.39
N ILE A 227 21.96 13.90 40.19
CA ILE A 227 23.15 14.40 39.47
C ILE A 227 23.26 14.33 37.93
N SER A 228 23.39 15.55 37.40
CA SER A 228 23.81 16.01 36.07
C SER A 228 25.31 15.84 35.82
N THR A 229 25.70 15.35 34.64
CA THR A 229 26.98 15.70 33.98
C THR A 229 26.90 15.57 32.47
N ARG A 230 27.26 16.65 31.77
CA ARG A 230 27.48 16.79 30.31
C ARG A 230 28.99 16.70 30.03
N PRO A 231 29.43 16.20 28.87
CA PRO A 231 30.70 16.67 28.30
C PRO A 231 30.57 17.17 26.85
N SER A 232 31.66 17.81 26.44
CA SER A 232 31.73 18.93 25.51
C SER A 232 32.24 18.55 24.12
N ILE A 233 31.97 19.46 23.18
CA ILE A 233 32.37 19.47 21.77
C ILE A 233 33.90 19.61 21.64
N ALA A 234 34.52 18.85 20.71
CA ALA A 234 35.83 19.14 20.15
C ALA A 234 35.76 19.06 18.61
N THR A 235 36.03 20.19 17.96
CA THR A 235 36.18 20.38 16.51
C THR A 235 37.62 20.07 16.09
N THR A 236 37.79 19.23 15.06
CA THR A 236 39.02 19.21 14.26
C THR A 236 38.68 19.05 12.78
N SER A 237 39.17 20.00 11.99
CA SER A 237 39.03 20.13 10.55
C SER A 237 40.16 19.41 9.80
N THR A 238 39.84 18.61 8.78
CA THR A 238 40.78 18.23 7.70
C THR A 238 40.05 18.16 6.36
N MET A 239 40.69 18.76 5.35
CA MET A 239 40.17 18.91 3.99
C MET A 239 40.35 17.67 3.09
N SER A 240 39.49 17.67 2.08
CA SER A 240 39.30 16.89 0.86
C SER A 240 40.47 16.10 0.27
N ASN A 241 40.19 14.87 -0.13
CA ASN A 241 40.78 14.29 -1.34
C ASN A 241 39.70 13.57 -2.17
N ARG A 242 39.66 13.89 -3.46
CA ARG A 242 38.66 13.47 -4.44
C ARG A 242 39.17 12.21 -5.12
N SER A 243 38.36 11.14 -5.15
CA SER A 243 38.21 10.12 -6.22
C SER A 243 37.91 8.72 -5.66
N SER A 244 36.63 8.35 -5.63
CA SER A 244 36.09 7.02 -5.99
C SER A 244 34.60 6.97 -5.60
N ASN A 245 33.73 6.70 -6.58
CA ASN A 245 32.30 6.56 -6.39
C ASN A 245 31.99 5.26 -5.63
N TYR A 246 31.89 5.36 -4.31
CA TYR A 246 31.12 4.42 -3.49
C TYR A 246 30.14 5.25 -2.67
N VAL A 247 28.84 4.97 -2.82
CA VAL A 247 27.81 5.56 -1.98
C VAL A 247 27.97 4.99 -0.57
N THR A 248 28.66 5.72 0.30
CA THR A 248 28.64 5.45 1.73
C THR A 248 27.29 5.90 2.28
N ALA A 249 26.56 4.96 2.88
CA ALA A 249 25.31 5.23 3.57
C ALA A 249 25.52 6.31 4.64
N SER A 250 24.72 7.37 4.61
CA SER A 250 24.62 8.30 5.73
C SER A 250 24.12 7.51 6.93
N GLN A 251 25.00 7.31 7.92
CA GLN A 251 24.65 6.72 9.20
C GLN A 251 23.52 7.55 9.82
N SER A 252 22.40 6.88 10.12
CA SER A 252 21.48 7.36 11.15
C SER A 252 21.91 6.70 12.45
N ASP A 253 21.94 7.49 13.53
CA ASP A 253 22.27 7.03 14.87
C ASP A 253 21.42 5.81 15.23
N ALA A 254 22.08 4.67 15.44
CA ALA A 254 21.48 3.41 15.84
C ALA A 254 21.07 3.41 17.34
N SER A 255 20.37 4.45 17.80
CA SER A 255 19.98 4.55 19.21
C SER A 255 18.65 5.27 19.43
N THR A 256 17.54 4.78 18.87
CA THR A 256 16.20 4.76 19.49
C THR A 256 15.17 4.13 18.54
N GLY A 257 14.24 3.35 19.08
CA GLY A 257 13.28 2.52 18.32
C GLY A 257 12.53 3.25 17.21
N GLY A 258 12.99 3.04 15.98
CA GLY A 258 12.36 3.52 14.74
C GLY A 258 11.31 2.54 14.22
N ILE A 259 10.28 3.05 13.56
CA ILE A 259 9.33 2.23 12.81
C ILE A 259 10.00 1.82 11.50
N VAL A 260 9.78 0.58 11.07
CA VAL A 260 10.21 0.02 9.79
C VAL A 260 8.99 -0.41 9.00
N TYR A 261 9.05 -0.16 7.69
CA TYR A 261 8.13 -0.72 6.72
C TYR A 261 8.95 -1.37 5.62
N ALA A 262 9.14 -2.68 5.71
CA ALA A 262 10.06 -3.41 4.86
C ALA A 262 9.33 -4.40 3.97
N LEU A 263 9.95 -4.70 2.84
CA LEU A 263 9.33 -5.40 1.73
C LEU A 263 10.34 -6.35 1.12
N GLY A 264 9.88 -7.53 0.73
CA GLY A 264 10.77 -8.56 0.24
C GLY A 264 10.10 -9.91 0.15
N THR A 265 10.86 -10.95 0.47
CA THR A 265 10.40 -12.33 0.58
C THR A 265 10.66 -12.86 1.98
N LEU A 266 9.78 -13.72 2.48
CA LEU A 266 9.98 -14.41 3.75
C LEU A 266 10.94 -15.58 3.59
N GLY A 267 11.75 -15.80 4.62
CA GLY A 267 12.50 -17.01 4.83
C GLY A 267 12.53 -17.36 6.32
N TYR A 268 13.24 -18.44 6.63
CA TYR A 268 13.54 -18.84 8.00
C TYR A 268 14.99 -19.30 8.11
N ASP A 269 15.54 -19.16 9.29
CA ASP A 269 16.91 -19.56 9.63
C ASP A 269 16.93 -20.23 11.01
N PHE A 270 17.82 -21.20 11.19
CA PHE A 270 17.93 -21.96 12.45
C PHE A 270 18.82 -21.26 13.48
N GLY A 271 19.73 -20.39 13.06
CA GLY A 271 20.74 -19.70 13.87
C GLY A 271 21.83 -20.63 14.42
N THR A 272 21.48 -21.84 14.85
CA THR A 272 22.37 -22.81 15.48
C THR A 272 22.13 -24.23 14.98
N GLU A 273 23.17 -25.04 15.05
CA GLU A 273 23.12 -26.47 14.74
C GLU A 273 22.11 -27.22 15.60
N ALA A 274 22.06 -26.90 16.90
CA ALA A 274 21.14 -27.53 17.86
C ALA A 274 19.68 -27.32 17.46
N ARG A 275 19.32 -26.08 17.09
CA ARG A 275 17.95 -25.77 16.65
C ARG A 275 17.60 -26.49 15.35
N ARG A 276 18.53 -26.56 14.39
CA ARG A 276 18.31 -27.31 13.15
C ARG A 276 18.06 -28.78 13.43
N ASP A 277 18.83 -29.37 14.34
CA ASP A 277 18.69 -30.78 14.69
C ASP A 277 17.34 -31.07 15.37
N THR A 278 16.84 -30.13 16.19
CA THR A 278 15.48 -30.20 16.75
C THR A 278 14.42 -30.33 15.66
N PHE A 279 14.42 -29.46 14.64
CA PHE A 279 13.45 -29.56 13.54
C PHE A 279 13.62 -30.84 12.73
N LYS A 280 14.84 -31.32 12.53
CA LYS A 280 15.09 -32.60 11.85
C LYS A 280 14.48 -33.80 12.59
N GLN A 281 14.41 -33.74 13.92
CA GLN A 281 13.82 -34.81 14.75
C GLN A 281 12.29 -34.68 14.89
N LEU A 282 11.77 -33.46 14.92
CA LEU A 282 10.35 -33.20 15.13
C LEU A 282 9.51 -33.31 13.84
N MET A 283 10.08 -32.92 12.70
CA MET A 283 9.36 -32.94 11.43
C MET A 283 9.12 -34.38 10.96
N PRO A 284 7.89 -34.72 10.51
CA PRO A 284 7.60 -36.03 9.97
C PRO A 284 8.25 -36.22 8.59
N GLY A 285 8.58 -37.47 8.25
CA GLY A 285 8.93 -37.81 6.87
C GLY A 285 7.70 -37.74 5.97
N VAL A 286 7.90 -37.37 4.71
CA VAL A 286 6.81 -37.26 3.73
C VAL A 286 6.76 -38.51 2.86
N ALA A 287 5.57 -39.07 2.68
CA ALA A 287 5.37 -40.18 1.75
C ALA A 287 5.16 -39.63 0.33
N VAL A 288 6.09 -39.87 -0.58
CA VAL A 288 5.98 -39.53 -2.01
C VAL A 288 6.04 -40.84 -2.79
N ASP A 289 4.99 -41.14 -3.57
CA ASP A 289 4.92 -42.35 -4.41
C ASP A 289 5.31 -43.64 -3.68
N ASN A 290 4.72 -43.87 -2.51
CA ASN A 290 4.96 -45.05 -1.66
C ASN A 290 6.38 -45.19 -1.12
N THR A 291 7.19 -44.13 -1.20
CA THR A 291 8.55 -44.03 -0.64
C THR A 291 8.57 -42.97 0.47
N THR A 292 9.03 -43.33 1.66
CA THR A 292 9.19 -42.38 2.76
C THR A 292 10.45 -41.54 2.55
N VAL A 293 10.26 -40.26 2.22
CA VAL A 293 11.31 -39.27 2.17
C VAL A 293 11.57 -38.78 3.60
N PRO A 294 12.82 -38.82 4.10
CA PRO A 294 13.13 -38.32 5.43
C PRO A 294 12.87 -36.82 5.53
N ALA A 295 12.50 -36.37 6.73
CA ALA A 295 12.25 -34.96 6.99
C ALA A 295 13.46 -34.11 6.60
N ASN A 296 13.21 -33.11 5.75
CA ASN A 296 14.21 -32.13 5.36
C ASN A 296 13.79 -30.75 5.86
N PRO A 297 14.39 -30.24 6.96
CA PRO A 297 14.01 -28.94 7.51
C PRO A 297 14.40 -27.77 6.60
N TYR A 298 15.22 -27.97 5.57
CA TYR A 298 15.52 -26.94 4.56
C TYR A 298 14.49 -26.91 3.41
N ASP A 299 13.64 -27.93 3.31
CA ASP A 299 12.54 -27.92 2.36
C ASP A 299 11.41 -27.07 2.95
N ALA A 300 11.22 -25.88 2.38
CA ALA A 300 10.19 -24.95 2.82
C ALA A 300 8.77 -25.55 2.74
N ARG A 301 8.51 -26.50 1.84
CA ARG A 301 7.21 -27.18 1.74
C ARG A 301 6.94 -28.01 2.99
N GLN A 302 7.89 -28.87 3.35
CA GLN A 302 7.80 -29.69 4.57
C GLN A 302 7.74 -28.82 5.83
N MET A 303 8.48 -27.72 5.87
CA MET A 303 8.45 -26.79 7.01
C MET A 303 7.08 -26.12 7.15
N VAL A 304 6.51 -25.62 6.06
CA VAL A 304 5.18 -24.98 6.07
C VAL A 304 4.10 -25.96 6.51
N ASP A 305 4.14 -27.21 6.01
CA ASP A 305 3.21 -28.27 6.39
C ASP A 305 3.32 -28.59 7.89
N TYR A 306 4.55 -28.74 8.39
CA TYR A 306 4.81 -28.97 9.81
C TYR A 306 4.30 -27.82 10.70
N LEU A 307 4.57 -26.58 10.31
CA LEU A 307 4.14 -25.40 11.06
C LEU A 307 2.62 -25.17 11.02
N ALA A 308 1.92 -25.66 9.98
CA ALA A 308 0.47 -25.61 9.92
C ALA A 308 -0.18 -26.42 11.06
N GLU A 309 0.44 -27.55 11.43
CA GLU A 309 -0.01 -28.41 12.54
C GLU A 309 0.60 -27.99 13.90
N SER A 310 1.81 -27.43 13.87
CA SER A 310 2.61 -27.13 15.07
C SER A 310 3.04 -25.66 15.16
N LEU A 311 2.10 -24.72 15.03
CA LEU A 311 2.39 -23.28 14.98
C LEU A 311 3.18 -22.75 16.18
N SER A 312 3.11 -23.40 17.36
CA SER A 312 3.93 -23.01 18.52
C SER A 312 5.43 -23.06 18.25
N GLU A 313 5.87 -23.95 17.36
CA GLU A 313 7.27 -24.11 16.98
C GLU A 313 7.76 -23.00 16.03
N ALA A 314 6.84 -22.22 15.43
CA ALA A 314 7.21 -21.07 14.60
C ALA A 314 8.06 -20.05 15.37
N LYS A 315 7.89 -19.94 16.69
CA LYS A 315 8.70 -19.07 17.55
C LYS A 315 10.15 -19.54 17.69
N ALA A 316 10.43 -20.83 17.48
CA ALA A 316 11.79 -21.33 17.56
C ALA A 316 12.62 -20.83 16.36
N LEU A 317 12.02 -20.69 15.18
CA LEU A 317 12.70 -20.21 13.97
C LEU A 317 13.06 -18.73 14.04
N ILE A 318 14.17 -18.37 13.40
CA ILE A 318 14.47 -16.97 13.07
C ILE A 318 13.77 -16.69 11.76
N TRP A 319 12.66 -15.97 11.78
CA TRP A 319 11.99 -15.52 10.56
C TRP A 319 12.82 -14.41 9.93
N THR A 320 13.09 -14.50 8.64
CA THR A 320 13.86 -13.49 7.92
C THR A 320 13.01 -12.81 6.88
N LEU A 321 13.20 -11.49 6.76
CA LEU A 321 12.76 -10.74 5.60
C LEU A 321 13.96 -10.51 4.70
N ASN A 322 13.86 -10.97 3.46
CA ASN A 322 14.93 -10.96 2.49
C ASN A 322 14.62 -9.96 1.38
N ILE A 323 15.58 -9.12 1.02
CA ILE A 323 15.51 -8.38 -0.25
C ILE A 323 16.27 -9.22 -1.25
N GLU A 324 15.54 -9.76 -2.22
CA GLU A 324 16.04 -10.80 -3.14
C GLU A 324 16.47 -12.05 -2.35
N LEU A 325 17.78 -12.31 -2.26
CA LEU A 325 18.35 -13.45 -1.53
C LEU A 325 19.11 -13.02 -0.28
N THR A 326 19.08 -11.72 0.07
CA THR A 326 19.85 -11.19 1.19
C THR A 326 18.93 -10.92 2.38
N PRO A 327 19.12 -11.62 3.52
CA PRO A 327 18.42 -11.30 4.76
C PRO A 327 18.76 -9.87 5.20
N VAL A 328 17.73 -9.03 5.35
CA VAL A 328 17.89 -7.65 5.81
C VAL A 328 17.35 -7.44 7.22
N TYR A 329 16.35 -8.21 7.63
CA TYR A 329 15.76 -8.17 8.97
C TYR A 329 15.47 -9.57 9.47
N ALA A 330 15.58 -9.75 10.78
CA ALA A 330 14.91 -10.83 11.49
C ALA A 330 13.58 -10.32 12.06
N ILE A 331 12.54 -11.13 12.01
CA ILE A 331 11.19 -10.79 12.45
C ILE A 331 10.95 -11.52 13.78
N GLU A 332 10.70 -10.76 14.84
CA GLU A 332 10.37 -11.29 16.17
C GLU A 332 8.99 -10.77 16.60
N PRO A 333 7.90 -11.50 16.32
CA PRO A 333 6.57 -11.10 16.79
C PRO A 333 6.49 -11.00 18.31
N VAL A 334 5.90 -9.91 18.81
CA VAL A 334 5.78 -9.63 20.24
C VAL A 334 4.36 -9.24 20.64
N GLY A 335 4.08 -9.32 21.94
CA GLY A 335 2.80 -8.92 22.51
C GLY A 335 1.71 -9.98 22.40
N PRO A 336 0.46 -9.62 22.73
CA PRO A 336 -0.65 -10.57 22.82
C PRO A 336 -1.05 -11.17 21.47
N PHE A 337 -0.72 -10.49 20.35
CA PHE A 337 -1.03 -10.95 19.00
C PHE A 337 0.12 -11.69 18.31
N ALA A 338 1.17 -12.07 19.04
CA ALA A 338 2.34 -12.71 18.46
C ALA A 338 1.99 -14.01 17.73
N ARG A 339 1.03 -14.79 18.24
CA ARG A 339 0.57 -16.05 17.63
C ARG A 339 -0.08 -15.79 16.27
N GLU A 340 -0.92 -14.78 16.16
CA GLU A 340 -1.61 -14.38 14.93
C GLU A 340 -0.60 -13.89 13.90
N VAL A 341 0.43 -13.15 14.33
CA VAL A 341 1.51 -12.74 13.44
C VAL A 341 2.31 -13.95 12.94
N TYR A 342 2.64 -14.93 13.80
CA TYR A 342 3.27 -16.18 13.34
C TYR A 342 2.39 -16.95 12.36
N ALA A 343 1.07 -16.97 12.55
CA ALA A 343 0.13 -17.58 11.60
C ALA A 343 0.21 -16.89 10.24
N VAL A 344 0.20 -15.55 10.21
CA VAL A 344 0.34 -14.78 8.96
C VAL A 344 1.70 -15.03 8.31
N LEU A 345 2.80 -15.10 9.07
CA LEU A 345 4.12 -15.41 8.51
C LEU A 345 4.16 -16.80 7.87
N GLN A 346 3.52 -17.79 8.50
CA GLN A 346 3.40 -19.14 7.95
C GLN A 346 2.53 -19.17 6.68
N GLU A 347 1.41 -18.46 6.67
CA GLU A 347 0.52 -18.33 5.51
C GLU A 347 1.24 -17.67 4.32
N LEU A 348 1.95 -16.57 4.57
CA LEU A 348 2.72 -15.86 3.55
C LEU A 348 3.87 -16.71 3.01
N LEU A 349 4.56 -17.46 3.87
CA LEU A 349 5.60 -18.40 3.44
C LEU A 349 5.00 -19.56 2.62
N SER A 350 3.81 -20.05 3.00
CA SER A 350 3.04 -21.04 2.24
C SER A 350 2.69 -20.52 0.84
N GLY A 351 2.26 -19.26 0.74
CA GLY A 351 1.99 -18.65 -0.56
C GLY A 351 3.22 -18.56 -1.46
N GLN A 352 4.40 -18.31 -0.90
CA GLN A 352 5.65 -18.22 -1.67
C GLN A 352 6.15 -19.54 -2.26
N ILE A 353 5.71 -20.69 -1.71
CA ILE A 353 6.10 -22.02 -2.21
C ILE A 353 5.09 -22.61 -3.21
N GLN A 354 3.95 -21.96 -3.41
CA GLN A 354 2.96 -22.37 -4.41
C GLN A 354 3.51 -22.22 -5.83
N ALA A 355 2.91 -22.93 -6.78
CA ALA A 355 3.21 -22.73 -8.19
C ALA A 355 2.78 -21.33 -8.65
N GLU A 356 3.52 -20.73 -9.58
CA GLU A 356 3.28 -19.34 -10.04
C GLU A 356 1.89 -19.12 -10.66
N ASP A 357 1.24 -20.18 -11.14
CA ASP A 357 -0.11 -20.17 -11.68
C ASP A 357 -1.19 -20.29 -10.60
N SER A 358 -0.84 -20.69 -9.38
CA SER A 358 -1.76 -20.80 -8.25
C SER A 358 -2.38 -19.45 -7.86
N ALA A 359 -3.64 -19.49 -7.43
CA ALA A 359 -4.35 -18.33 -6.88
C ALA A 359 -3.72 -17.85 -5.57
N ASP A 360 -3.17 -18.78 -4.78
CA ASP A 360 -2.57 -18.54 -3.47
C ASP A 360 -1.08 -18.18 -3.54
N TYR A 361 -0.52 -18.06 -4.75
CA TYR A 361 0.88 -17.71 -4.94
C TYR A 361 1.17 -16.29 -4.43
N VAL A 362 2.23 -16.18 -3.62
CA VAL A 362 2.72 -14.91 -3.09
C VAL A 362 4.12 -14.69 -3.62
N GLU A 363 4.33 -13.60 -4.36
CA GLU A 363 5.64 -13.28 -4.93
C GLU A 363 6.43 -12.34 -4.01
N ARG A 364 5.73 -11.50 -3.24
CA ARG A 364 6.31 -10.48 -2.37
C ARG A 364 5.45 -10.28 -1.13
N VAL A 365 6.10 -9.87 -0.05
CA VAL A 365 5.45 -9.54 1.21
C VAL A 365 5.81 -8.16 1.71
N SER A 366 4.93 -7.60 2.54
CA SER A 366 5.17 -6.41 3.35
C SER A 366 5.08 -6.71 4.83
N ILE A 367 6.04 -6.18 5.59
CA ILE A 367 6.15 -6.43 7.02
C ILE A 367 6.45 -5.09 7.72
N PRO A 368 5.46 -4.50 8.41
CA PRO A 368 5.68 -3.39 9.32
C PRO A 368 6.24 -3.91 10.64
N GLY A 369 7.10 -3.13 11.29
CA GLY A 369 7.64 -3.49 12.60
C GLY A 369 8.38 -2.34 13.26
N ARG A 370 8.86 -2.56 14.48
CA ARG A 370 9.71 -1.61 15.21
C ARG A 370 11.12 -2.15 15.35
N LEU A 371 12.12 -1.32 15.06
CA LEU A 371 13.51 -1.63 15.37
C LEU A 371 13.71 -1.55 16.88
N THR A 372 14.34 -2.58 17.44
CA THR A 372 14.57 -2.67 18.88
C THR A 372 16.02 -2.44 19.28
N GLY A 373 16.90 -2.27 18.29
CA GLY A 373 18.35 -2.25 18.49
C GLY A 373 18.94 -3.64 18.76
N LYS A 374 18.10 -4.67 18.91
CA LYS A 374 18.54 -6.06 18.95
C LYS A 374 19.03 -6.50 17.57
N THR A 375 19.99 -7.40 17.58
CA THR A 375 20.47 -8.09 16.38
C THR A 375 20.49 -9.59 16.64
N VAL A 376 20.28 -10.39 15.60
CA VAL A 376 20.43 -11.83 15.65
C VAL A 376 21.50 -12.29 14.66
N LYS A 377 22.26 -13.31 15.05
CA LYS A 377 23.23 -13.97 14.18
C LYS A 377 22.55 -15.17 13.50
N LEU A 378 22.52 -15.15 12.18
CA LEU A 378 21.99 -16.22 11.34
C LEU A 378 22.98 -17.40 11.29
N PHE A 379 22.52 -18.55 10.79
CA PHE A 379 23.33 -19.76 10.65
C PHE A 379 24.58 -19.52 9.78
N SER A 380 24.47 -18.67 8.76
CA SER A 380 25.58 -18.22 7.89
C SER A 380 26.65 -17.42 8.64
N GLY A 381 26.35 -16.95 9.85
CA GLY A 381 27.16 -16.04 10.63
C GLY A 381 26.88 -14.56 10.38
N GLN A 382 26.03 -14.22 9.40
CA GLN A 382 25.56 -12.87 9.15
C GLN A 382 24.76 -12.34 10.36
N VAL A 383 24.97 -11.09 10.72
CA VAL A 383 24.23 -10.43 11.80
C VAL A 383 23.22 -9.46 11.17
N VAL A 384 21.94 -9.62 11.52
CA VAL A 384 20.85 -8.79 11.01
C VAL A 384 20.08 -8.13 12.16
N PRO A 385 19.57 -6.89 11.97
CA PRO A 385 18.72 -6.23 12.95
C PRO A 385 17.36 -6.93 13.10
N VAL A 386 16.79 -6.85 14.30
CA VAL A 386 15.47 -7.42 14.61
C VAL A 386 14.39 -6.35 14.51
N ILE A 387 13.29 -6.69 13.83
CA ILE A 387 12.04 -5.94 13.83
C ILE A 387 10.96 -6.68 14.60
N GLU A 388 10.20 -5.93 15.41
CA GLU A 388 9.13 -6.45 16.24
C GLU A 388 7.77 -5.99 15.72
N PRO A 389 7.03 -6.83 14.97
CA PRO A 389 5.61 -6.60 14.68
C PRO A 389 4.74 -6.89 15.92
N GLU A 390 3.86 -5.95 16.27
CA GLU A 390 2.95 -6.06 17.42
C GLU A 390 1.56 -6.62 17.05
N ASN A 391 1.21 -6.64 15.76
CA ASN A 391 -0.06 -7.14 15.23
C ASN A 391 0.07 -7.43 13.72
N THR A 392 -0.99 -8.00 13.14
CA THR A 392 -1.03 -8.41 11.72
C THR A 392 -1.34 -7.26 10.74
N ARG A 393 -1.62 -6.05 11.23
CA ARG A 393 -2.07 -4.96 10.36
C ARG A 393 -0.92 -4.44 9.50
N GLY A 394 -1.19 -4.30 8.21
CA GLY A 394 -0.18 -3.85 7.24
C GLY A 394 0.75 -4.96 6.77
N MET A 395 0.55 -6.21 7.21
CA MET A 395 1.21 -7.37 6.63
C MET A 395 0.40 -7.88 5.44
N TYR A 396 1.00 -7.87 4.25
CA TYR A 396 0.34 -8.32 3.02
C TYR A 396 1.26 -9.19 2.19
N GLY A 397 0.66 -10.11 1.42
CA GLY A 397 1.31 -10.86 0.35
C GLY A 397 0.62 -10.56 -0.97
N TRP A 398 1.37 -10.46 -2.06
CA TRP A 398 0.78 -10.25 -3.38
C TRP A 398 1.53 -10.95 -4.50
N LYS A 399 0.81 -11.11 -5.62
CA LYS A 399 1.27 -11.67 -6.90
C LYS A 399 1.18 -10.60 -7.98
N VAL A 400 2.27 -10.32 -8.68
CA VAL A 400 2.29 -9.30 -9.74
C VAL A 400 1.31 -9.66 -10.87
N ASN A 401 1.27 -10.92 -11.29
CA ASN A 401 0.40 -11.35 -12.40
C ASN A 401 -1.10 -11.19 -12.12
N ASN A 402 -1.57 -11.42 -10.89
CA ASN A 402 -2.98 -11.23 -10.55
C ASN A 402 -3.37 -9.75 -10.61
N LEU A 403 -2.43 -8.82 -10.40
CA LEU A 403 -2.64 -7.38 -10.52
C LEU A 403 -2.72 -6.91 -11.97
N VAL A 404 -2.03 -7.62 -12.86
CA VAL A 404 -2.08 -7.34 -14.30
C VAL A 404 -3.36 -7.87 -14.91
N THR A 405 -3.75 -9.11 -14.62
CA THR A 405 -5.04 -9.68 -15.05
C THR A 405 -6.20 -8.81 -14.59
N ALA A 406 -6.18 -8.43 -13.31
CA ALA A 406 -7.09 -7.50 -12.68
C ALA A 406 -7.24 -6.15 -13.40
N ALA A 407 -6.12 -5.53 -13.76
CA ALA A 407 -6.11 -4.26 -14.47
C ALA A 407 -6.64 -4.43 -15.90
N ILE A 408 -6.30 -5.52 -16.57
CA ILE A 408 -6.81 -5.84 -17.91
C ILE A 408 -8.33 -6.06 -17.88
N GLU A 409 -8.86 -6.75 -16.86
CA GLU A 409 -10.31 -6.95 -16.68
C GLU A 409 -11.08 -5.63 -16.54
N THR A 410 -10.53 -4.66 -15.80
CA THR A 410 -11.17 -3.34 -15.68
C THR A 410 -11.14 -2.54 -16.99
N VAL A 411 -10.10 -2.68 -17.80
CA VAL A 411 -10.02 -2.03 -19.13
C VAL A 411 -10.93 -2.71 -20.15
N ARG A 412 -11.08 -4.05 -20.09
CA ARG A 412 -12.08 -4.79 -20.89
C ARG A 412 -13.50 -4.26 -20.68
N ALA A 413 -13.84 -3.86 -19.46
CA ALA A 413 -15.16 -3.31 -19.15
C ALA A 413 -15.43 -1.93 -19.79
N THR A 414 -14.42 -1.28 -20.36
CA THR A 414 -14.51 0.08 -20.91
C THR A 414 -14.12 0.17 -22.40
N THR A 415 -13.58 -0.87 -23.02
CA THR A 415 -13.13 -0.83 -24.43
C THR A 415 -13.27 -2.20 -25.13
N GLU A 416 -13.86 -2.24 -26.33
CA GLU A 416 -14.12 -3.48 -27.09
C GLU A 416 -12.89 -4.08 -27.80
N GLN A 417 -11.80 -3.31 -27.98
CA GLN A 417 -10.54 -3.80 -28.56
C GLN A 417 -9.37 -3.57 -27.61
N VAL A 418 -8.99 -4.60 -26.86
CA VAL A 418 -7.85 -4.56 -25.93
C VAL A 418 -6.71 -5.42 -26.47
N ASN A 419 -5.54 -4.81 -26.70
CA ASN A 419 -4.30 -5.57 -26.95
C ASN A 419 -3.77 -6.13 -25.62
N GLU A 420 -4.36 -7.22 -25.17
CA GLU A 420 -4.10 -7.84 -23.86
C GLU A 420 -2.62 -8.20 -23.68
N ALA A 421 -2.01 -8.83 -24.68
CA ALA A 421 -0.61 -9.24 -24.61
C ALA A 421 0.37 -8.05 -24.59
N GLY A 422 0.01 -6.91 -25.19
CA GLY A 422 0.81 -5.67 -25.11
C GLY A 422 0.65 -4.96 -23.76
N MET A 423 -0.58 -4.90 -23.25
CA MET A 423 -0.91 -4.29 -21.96
C MET A 423 -0.31 -5.07 -20.80
N GLN A 424 -0.42 -6.41 -20.84
CA GLN A 424 0.16 -7.30 -19.84
C GLN A 424 1.67 -7.08 -19.69
N ARG A 425 2.41 -7.11 -20.81
CA ARG A 425 3.85 -6.84 -20.81
C ARG A 425 4.21 -5.45 -20.27
N THR A 426 3.39 -4.44 -20.57
CA THR A 426 3.63 -3.06 -20.11
C THR A 426 3.40 -2.92 -18.62
N LEU A 427 2.32 -3.49 -18.09
CA LEU A 427 2.02 -3.49 -16.66
C LEU A 427 3.03 -4.32 -15.86
N ASP A 428 3.39 -5.51 -16.36
CA ASP A 428 4.44 -6.33 -15.75
C ASP A 428 5.75 -5.55 -15.67
N SER A 429 6.15 -4.89 -16.76
CA SER A 429 7.36 -4.07 -16.79
C SER A 429 7.28 -2.88 -15.83
N PHE A 430 6.11 -2.23 -15.73
CA PHE A 430 5.90 -1.09 -14.85
C PHE A 430 5.93 -1.48 -13.36
N LEU A 431 5.20 -2.53 -12.97
CA LEU A 431 5.14 -3.00 -11.58
C LEU A 431 6.51 -3.53 -11.12
N ASN A 432 7.21 -4.27 -11.99
CA ASN A 432 8.58 -4.69 -11.73
C ASN A 432 9.51 -3.48 -11.57
N ARG A 433 9.41 -2.49 -12.45
CA ARG A 433 10.22 -1.27 -12.37
C ARG A 433 9.96 -0.49 -11.07
N ILE A 434 8.70 -0.30 -10.67
CA ILE A 434 8.35 0.32 -9.38
C ILE A 434 8.97 -0.45 -8.22
N TYR A 435 8.92 -1.78 -8.26
CA TYR A 435 9.50 -2.62 -7.23
C TYR A 435 11.01 -2.40 -7.10
N TYR A 436 11.74 -2.46 -8.21
CA TYR A 436 13.20 -2.33 -8.22
C TYR A 436 13.68 -0.90 -7.97
N ASP A 437 13.00 0.12 -8.51
CA ASP A 437 13.38 1.53 -8.38
C ASP A 437 13.12 2.08 -6.97
N LEU A 438 12.11 1.57 -6.25
CA LEU A 438 11.73 2.05 -4.91
C LEU A 438 12.23 1.18 -3.76
N ARG A 439 13.03 0.13 -4.03
CA ARG A 439 13.56 -0.75 -2.98
C ARG A 439 14.43 0.01 -1.99
N ASN A 440 14.20 -0.21 -0.71
CA ASN A 440 14.95 0.44 0.36
C ASN A 440 14.82 -0.37 1.67
N LEU A 441 15.60 0.01 2.68
CA LEU A 441 15.61 -0.65 3.98
C LEU A 441 14.39 -0.30 4.85
N GLY A 442 13.55 0.66 4.46
CA GLY A 442 12.33 1.02 5.20
C GLY A 442 12.58 1.72 6.53
N THR A 443 13.79 2.24 6.79
CA THR A 443 14.17 2.80 8.10
C THR A 443 13.94 4.30 8.22
N THR A 444 14.23 5.07 7.18
CA THR A 444 13.99 6.53 7.16
C THR A 444 12.53 6.85 6.86
N SER A 445 12.07 8.06 7.20
CA SER A 445 10.69 8.48 6.85
C SER A 445 10.45 8.46 5.33
N GLN A 446 11.47 8.80 4.54
CA GLN A 446 11.42 8.74 3.08
C GLN A 446 11.34 7.30 2.57
N ASP A 447 12.12 6.40 3.16
CA ASP A 447 12.15 4.97 2.83
C ASP A 447 10.82 4.29 3.16
N ARG A 448 10.27 4.57 4.35
CA ARG A 448 8.92 4.11 4.72
C ARG A 448 7.85 4.63 3.78
N ALA A 449 7.90 5.92 3.43
CA ALA A 449 6.93 6.49 2.51
C ALA A 449 7.01 5.82 1.13
N ARG A 450 8.22 5.51 0.63
CA ARG A 450 8.43 4.79 -0.63
C ARG A 450 7.93 3.34 -0.56
N GLY A 451 8.25 2.63 0.52
CA GLY A 451 7.78 1.25 0.73
C GLY A 451 6.26 1.19 0.83
N PHE A 452 5.68 2.06 1.64
CA PHE A 452 4.24 2.15 1.79
C PHE A 452 3.53 2.58 0.48
N CYS A 453 4.08 3.56 -0.25
CA CYS A 453 3.56 3.92 -1.58
C CYS A 453 3.50 2.69 -2.47
N ARG A 454 4.58 1.89 -2.53
CA ARG A 454 4.59 0.68 -3.35
C ARG A 454 3.45 -0.27 -2.98
N ASP A 455 3.21 -0.51 -1.70
CA ASP A 455 2.14 -1.39 -1.25
C ASP A 455 0.78 -0.88 -1.63
N GLU A 456 0.56 0.42 -1.53
CA GLU A 456 -0.68 1.02 -2.04
C GLU A 456 -0.78 0.96 -3.55
N CYS A 457 0.28 1.21 -4.32
CA CYS A 457 0.21 1.11 -5.78
C CYS A 457 0.01 -0.35 -6.26
N VAL A 458 0.37 -1.33 -5.44
CA VAL A 458 0.17 -2.76 -5.71
C VAL A 458 -1.17 -3.26 -5.18
N SER A 459 -1.60 -2.83 -4.00
CA SER A 459 -2.90 -3.17 -3.39
C SER A 459 -4.06 -2.44 -4.07
N SER A 460 -3.83 -1.20 -4.52
CA SER A 460 -4.76 -0.38 -5.29
C SER A 460 -4.45 -0.63 -6.76
N ARG A 461 -5.19 -1.55 -7.40
CA ARG A 461 -5.22 -1.74 -8.87
C ARG A 461 -5.31 -0.34 -9.54
N PHE A 462 -4.16 0.18 -9.97
CA PHE A 462 -3.95 1.51 -10.59
C PHE A 462 -4.87 2.63 -10.06
N TYR A 463 -4.57 3.17 -8.88
CA TYR A 463 -4.72 4.61 -8.62
C TYR A 463 -3.66 5.03 -7.60
N LEU A 464 -3.12 6.22 -7.83
CA LEU A 464 -1.98 6.85 -7.17
C LEU A 464 -1.83 6.53 -5.67
N CYS A 465 -0.69 5.92 -5.34
CA CYS A 465 -0.06 5.87 -4.02
C CYS A 465 -0.33 7.14 -3.18
N PHE A 466 -1.01 7.05 -2.03
CA PHE A 466 -0.74 7.81 -0.80
C PHE A 466 -1.73 7.50 0.35
N CYS A 467 -1.19 7.07 1.51
CA CYS A 467 -2.00 6.72 2.68
C CYS A 467 -2.70 7.87 3.38
N GLY A 468 -3.96 7.58 3.71
CA GLY A 468 -4.63 8.04 4.91
C GLY A 468 -5.22 6.84 5.65
N GLY A 469 -4.72 6.54 6.85
CA GLY A 469 -5.27 5.50 7.71
C GLY A 469 -6.69 5.82 8.17
N ALA A 470 -7.68 5.09 7.65
CA ALA A 470 -9.05 5.10 8.16
C ALA A 470 -9.13 4.25 9.43
N ARG A 471 -9.40 4.89 10.58
CA ARG A 471 -9.96 4.19 11.74
C ARG A 471 -11.48 4.19 11.58
N ASN A 472 -12.07 3.00 11.40
CA ASN A 472 -13.48 2.78 11.61
C ASN A 472 -13.84 3.11 13.07
N GLY A 473 -14.61 4.17 13.26
CA GLY A 473 -15.39 4.39 14.47
C GLY A 473 -16.84 4.03 14.17
N THR A 474 -17.21 2.78 14.43
CA THR A 474 -18.61 2.38 14.56
C THR A 474 -19.08 2.71 15.98
N ARG A 475 -20.12 3.53 16.07
CA ARG A 475 -21.17 3.40 17.10
C ARG A 475 -22.48 3.22 16.38
#